data_AF-A0A1G8SHJ6-F1
#
_entry.id   AF-A0A1G8SHJ6-F1
#
_cell.length_a   1.000
_cell.length_b   1.000
_cell.length_c   1.000
_cell.angle_alpha   90.00
_cell.angle_beta   90.00
_cell.angle_gamma   90.00
#
_symmetry.space_group_name_H-M   'P 1'
#
loop_
_entity.id
_entity.type
_entity.pdbx_description
1 polymer ?
#
loop_
_entity_poly.entity_id
_entity_poly.type
_entity_poly.pdbx_seq_one_letter_code
_entity_poly.pdbx_strand_id
1 'polypeptide(L)'
;MEIILNELSLSNVESADIAKSLYNDLFQICNSFRKKFKTQIGIKFSESPRNYTLHDDLPFEKWLTNLKKDDRATMLSMLTREKILHEYPYYKVVVGLNAIESKSIGYAFENGELLFSFQSREMWQVLELPAIQELIDEDTDDIISNDIIVTNCFDHSSSEHYNDIIADNVRKLNSALYSSINSGNELWTNRDVLFPSLIFCDDLEVYLRTLSGIEFKNLFKRLKNYQSYFSNWLHGDFDRLAVTGNARIESTSREIKFVKELTIKCPDGNSRFFTFHCDYGDRANRMHFFPDTGTKKCYIGYLGKKIV
;
A
#
# COMPACT_ATOMS: atom_id res chain seq x y z
N MET A 1 -1.88 -9.90 4.98
CA MET A 1 -1.65 -9.34 3.64
C MET A 1 -2.99 -8.93 3.08
N GLU A 2 -3.07 -7.81 2.36
CA GLU A 2 -4.27 -7.42 1.64
C GLU A 2 -4.07 -7.69 0.13
N ILE A 3 -5.15 -8.07 -0.55
CA ILE A 3 -5.24 -8.18 -2.00
C ILE A 3 -6.34 -7.21 -2.41
N ILE A 4 -6.02 -6.31 -3.33
CA ILE A 4 -6.93 -5.25 -3.75
C ILE A 4 -7.53 -5.65 -5.09
N LEU A 5 -8.85 -5.79 -5.14
CA LEU A 5 -9.51 -6.19 -6.38
C LEU A 5 -9.64 -4.99 -7.32
N ASN A 6 -9.04 -5.08 -8.51
CA ASN A 6 -9.14 -4.07 -9.56
C ASN A 6 -10.58 -3.99 -10.10
N GLU A 7 -11.33 -2.96 -9.73
CA GLU A 7 -12.70 -2.76 -10.24
C GLU A 7 -12.77 -2.62 -11.76
N LEU A 8 -11.73 -2.09 -12.41
CA LEU A 8 -11.74 -1.88 -13.86
C LEU A 8 -11.65 -3.22 -14.62
N SER A 9 -11.21 -4.28 -13.95
CA SER A 9 -11.18 -5.63 -14.52
C SER A 9 -12.55 -6.33 -14.54
N LEU A 10 -13.59 -5.72 -13.97
CA LEU A 10 -14.97 -6.22 -14.00
C LEU A 10 -15.68 -5.86 -15.30
N SER A 11 -15.16 -6.38 -16.41
CA SER A 11 -15.86 -6.28 -17.69
C SER A 11 -16.79 -7.48 -17.87
N ASN A 12 -17.95 -7.25 -18.49
CA ASN A 12 -18.87 -8.32 -18.84
C ASN A 12 -18.17 -9.34 -19.76
N VAL A 13 -18.09 -10.59 -19.34
CA VAL A 13 -17.51 -11.69 -20.13
C VAL A 13 -18.58 -12.39 -20.97
N GLU A 14 -18.18 -13.25 -21.91
CA GLU A 14 -19.10 -13.84 -22.89
C GLU A 14 -20.06 -14.88 -22.32
N SER A 15 -19.73 -15.49 -21.17
CA SER A 15 -20.59 -16.51 -20.55
C SER A 15 -20.46 -16.58 -19.03
N ALA A 16 -21.51 -17.08 -18.39
CA ALA A 16 -21.52 -17.37 -16.96
C ALA A 16 -20.45 -18.40 -16.56
N ASP A 17 -20.07 -19.33 -17.45
CA ASP A 17 -19.02 -20.31 -17.17
C ASP A 17 -17.63 -19.66 -17.12
N ILE A 18 -17.35 -18.69 -17.99
CA ILE A 18 -16.10 -17.89 -17.93
C ILE A 18 -16.09 -17.09 -16.63
N ALA A 19 -17.18 -16.41 -16.29
CA ALA A 19 -17.28 -15.66 -15.04
C ALA A 19 -17.03 -16.56 -13.81
N LYS A 20 -17.59 -17.77 -13.81
CA LYS A 20 -17.37 -18.77 -12.76
C LYS A 20 -15.91 -19.17 -12.65
N SER A 21 -15.23 -19.39 -13.77
CA SER A 21 -13.80 -19.72 -13.78
C SER A 21 -12.98 -18.60 -13.15
N LEU A 22 -13.18 -17.35 -13.59
CA LEU A 22 -12.46 -16.19 -13.09
C LEU A 22 -12.65 -15.97 -11.58
N TYR A 23 -13.87 -16.14 -11.06
CA TYR A 23 -14.10 -16.08 -9.62
C TYR A 23 -13.42 -17.24 -8.86
N ASN A 24 -13.41 -18.44 -9.45
CA ASN A 24 -12.71 -19.58 -8.85
C ASN A 24 -11.20 -19.34 -8.81
N ASP A 25 -10.61 -18.73 -9.85
CA ASP A 25 -9.18 -18.41 -9.90
C ASP A 25 -8.80 -17.45 -8.76
N LEU A 26 -9.57 -16.37 -8.57
CA LEU A 26 -9.41 -15.48 -7.41
C LEU A 26 -9.44 -16.26 -6.09
N PHE A 27 -10.45 -17.10 -5.87
CA PHE A 27 -10.58 -17.88 -4.64
C PHE A 27 -9.39 -18.82 -4.42
N GLN A 28 -8.97 -19.53 -5.47
CA GLN A 28 -7.88 -20.49 -5.39
C GLN A 28 -6.54 -19.80 -5.09
N ILE A 29 -6.27 -18.67 -5.73
CA ILE A 29 -5.05 -17.86 -5.49
C ILE A 29 -5.03 -17.32 -4.06
N CYS A 30 -6.13 -16.72 -3.59
CA CYS A 30 -6.19 -16.24 -2.21
C CYS A 30 -6.04 -17.38 -1.19
N ASN A 31 -6.67 -18.53 -1.43
CA ASN A 31 -6.55 -19.69 -0.55
C ASN A 31 -5.16 -20.33 -0.59
N SER A 32 -4.49 -20.33 -1.74
CA SER A 32 -3.12 -20.83 -1.89
C SER A 32 -2.14 -19.95 -1.09
N PHE A 33 -2.24 -18.62 -1.22
CA PHE A 33 -1.46 -17.67 -0.43
C PHE A 33 -1.69 -17.84 1.07
N ARG A 34 -2.95 -17.92 1.51
CA ARG A 34 -3.30 -18.16 2.91
C ARG A 34 -2.60 -19.41 3.47
N LYS A 35 -2.67 -20.53 2.75
CA LYS A 35 -2.07 -21.81 3.16
C LYS A 35 -0.56 -21.77 3.14
N LYS A 36 0.02 -21.26 2.06
CA LYS A 36 1.48 -21.23 1.83
C LYS A 36 2.18 -20.32 2.84
N PHE A 37 1.64 -19.12 3.05
CA PHE A 37 2.26 -18.11 3.89
C PHE A 37 1.77 -18.13 5.34
N LYS A 38 0.84 -19.02 5.69
CA LYS A 38 0.23 -19.16 7.02
C LYS A 38 -0.22 -17.80 7.58
N THR A 39 -0.80 -16.98 6.73
CA THR A 39 -1.22 -15.60 7.06
C THR A 39 -2.67 -15.37 6.68
N GLN A 40 -3.32 -14.42 7.36
CA GLN A 40 -4.64 -13.98 6.96
C GLN A 40 -4.55 -13.15 5.67
N ILE A 41 -5.43 -13.46 4.73
CA ILE A 41 -5.62 -12.71 3.49
C ILE A 41 -6.90 -11.91 3.63
N GLY A 42 -6.80 -10.59 3.43
CA GLY A 42 -7.95 -9.71 3.27
C GLY A 42 -8.11 -9.35 1.79
N ILE A 43 -9.29 -9.56 1.21
CA ILE A 43 -9.64 -9.09 -0.12
C ILE A 43 -10.43 -7.78 0.05
N LYS A 44 -9.89 -6.71 -0.50
CA LYS A 44 -10.45 -5.36 -0.42
C LYS A 44 -11.08 -4.97 -1.75
N PHE A 45 -12.24 -4.34 -1.64
CA PHE A 45 -13.07 -3.92 -2.76
C PHE A 45 -13.24 -2.39 -2.68
N SER A 46 -13.28 -1.73 -3.83
CA SER A 46 -13.56 -0.28 -3.89
C SER A 46 -15.01 0.05 -3.56
N GLU A 47 -15.92 -0.92 -3.75
CA GLU A 47 -17.31 -0.83 -3.32
C GLU A 47 -17.83 -2.16 -2.73
N SER A 48 -19.14 -2.26 -2.49
CA SER A 48 -19.74 -3.49 -1.96
C SER A 48 -19.51 -4.66 -2.91
N PRO A 49 -19.02 -5.84 -2.47
CA PRO A 49 -18.86 -7.02 -3.32
C PRO A 49 -20.15 -7.46 -4.03
N ARG A 50 -21.32 -7.01 -3.56
CA ARG A 50 -22.62 -7.27 -4.20
C ARG A 50 -22.79 -6.56 -5.55
N ASN A 51 -22.05 -5.48 -5.76
CA ASN A 51 -22.08 -4.71 -7.01
C ASN A 51 -21.13 -5.28 -8.06
N TYR A 52 -20.31 -6.28 -7.71
CA TYR A 52 -19.30 -6.84 -8.60
C TYR A 52 -19.94 -7.94 -9.45
N THR A 53 -19.99 -7.69 -10.77
CA THR A 53 -20.60 -8.59 -11.75
C THR A 53 -19.69 -8.76 -12.96
N LEU A 54 -19.25 -9.99 -13.22
CA LEU A 54 -18.54 -10.36 -14.45
C LEU A 54 -19.51 -10.83 -15.54
N HIS A 55 -20.69 -11.32 -15.17
CA HIS A 55 -21.74 -11.72 -16.09
C HIS A 55 -23.10 -11.56 -15.42
N ASP A 56 -24.11 -11.04 -16.13
CA ASP A 56 -25.43 -10.74 -15.55
C ASP A 56 -26.10 -11.97 -14.92
N ASP A 57 -25.95 -13.15 -15.53
CA ASP A 57 -26.45 -14.41 -14.99
C ASP A 57 -25.63 -14.98 -13.82
N LEU A 58 -24.43 -14.46 -13.57
CA LEU A 58 -23.58 -14.89 -12.48
C LEU A 58 -22.86 -13.70 -11.80
N PRO A 59 -23.59 -12.86 -11.04
CA PRO A 59 -22.97 -11.88 -10.16
C PRO A 59 -22.12 -12.55 -9.08
N PHE A 60 -21.18 -11.81 -8.49
CA PHE A 60 -20.29 -12.33 -7.45
C PHE A 60 -21.04 -12.93 -6.26
N GLU A 61 -22.14 -12.31 -5.81
CA GLU A 61 -22.96 -12.83 -4.70
C GLU A 61 -23.60 -14.18 -5.06
N LYS A 62 -24.05 -14.36 -6.30
CA LYS A 62 -24.62 -15.62 -6.79
C LYS A 62 -23.55 -16.71 -6.88
N TRP A 63 -22.36 -16.39 -7.38
CA TRP A 63 -21.22 -17.31 -7.35
C TRP A 63 -20.87 -17.72 -5.92
N LEU A 64 -20.80 -16.76 -4.98
CA LEU A 64 -20.49 -17.01 -3.58
C LEU A 64 -21.51 -17.93 -2.90
N THR A 65 -22.80 -17.83 -3.24
CA THR A 65 -23.84 -18.75 -2.73
C THR A 65 -23.75 -20.15 -3.33
N ASN A 66 -23.18 -20.29 -4.54
CA ASN A 66 -23.03 -21.57 -5.22
C ASN A 66 -21.79 -22.35 -4.76
N LEU A 67 -20.91 -21.74 -3.96
CA LEU A 67 -19.77 -22.43 -3.36
C LEU A 67 -20.22 -23.45 -2.30
N LYS A 68 -19.39 -24.51 -2.12
CA LYS A 68 -19.56 -25.44 -1.01
C LYS A 68 -19.47 -24.69 0.33
N LYS A 69 -20.14 -25.21 1.37
CA LYS A 69 -20.25 -24.56 2.69
C LYS A 69 -18.90 -24.07 3.24
N ASP A 70 -17.87 -24.92 3.18
CA ASP A 70 -16.55 -24.61 3.74
C ASP A 70 -15.76 -23.62 2.88
N ASP A 71 -15.86 -23.74 1.55
CA ASP A 71 -15.23 -22.79 0.63
C ASP A 71 -15.88 -21.41 0.74
N ARG A 72 -17.21 -21.36 0.86
CA ARG A 72 -17.97 -20.13 1.11
C ARG A 72 -17.55 -19.47 2.42
N ALA A 73 -17.45 -20.24 3.50
CA ALA A 73 -16.98 -19.74 4.80
C ALA A 73 -15.55 -19.19 4.71
N THR A 74 -14.68 -19.90 3.97
CA THR A 74 -13.30 -19.47 3.72
C THR A 74 -13.27 -18.15 2.94
N MET A 75 -14.02 -18.05 1.84
CA MET A 75 -14.09 -16.82 1.04
C MET A 75 -14.61 -15.65 1.88
N LEU A 76 -15.71 -15.84 2.62
CA LEU A 76 -16.27 -14.82 3.50
C LEU A 76 -15.28 -14.34 4.58
N SER A 77 -14.42 -15.22 5.09
CA SER A 77 -13.39 -14.84 6.07
C SER A 77 -12.28 -13.96 5.48
N MET A 78 -12.12 -13.97 4.16
CA MET A 78 -11.16 -13.14 3.44
C MET A 78 -11.76 -11.80 3.01
N LEU A 79 -13.08 -11.67 2.83
CA LEU A 79 -13.68 -10.40 2.41
C LEU A 79 -13.57 -9.35 3.53
N THR A 80 -12.88 -8.24 3.25
CA THR A 80 -12.80 -7.12 4.19
C THR A 80 -14.08 -6.29 4.15
N ARG A 81 -14.48 -5.74 5.30
CA ARG A 81 -15.62 -4.80 5.41
C ARG A 81 -15.21 -3.34 5.26
N GLU A 82 -13.91 -3.06 5.30
CA GLU A 82 -13.36 -1.72 5.15
C GLU A 82 -13.43 -1.29 3.68
N LYS A 83 -14.07 -0.16 3.43
CA LYS A 83 -14.12 0.43 2.09
C LYS A 83 -12.79 1.13 1.79
N ILE A 84 -12.43 1.13 0.51
CA ILE A 84 -11.41 2.04 0.01
C ILE A 84 -12.01 3.45 -0.01
N LEU A 85 -11.60 4.29 0.94
CA LEU A 85 -11.95 5.70 0.97
C LEU A 85 -11.07 6.45 -0.03
N HIS A 86 -11.66 7.40 -0.77
CA HIS A 86 -10.97 8.11 -1.84
C HIS A 86 -11.21 9.62 -1.71
N GLU A 87 -10.20 10.34 -1.21
CA GLU A 87 -10.23 11.80 -1.05
C GLU A 87 -8.92 12.45 -1.57
N TYR A 88 -8.45 12.11 -2.80
CA TYR A 88 -7.23 12.62 -3.52
C TYR A 88 -5.82 12.13 -3.10
N PRO A 89 -4.97 11.57 -3.98
CA PRO A 89 -4.78 11.79 -5.44
C PRO A 89 -5.73 11.01 -6.36
N TYR A 90 -5.78 11.38 -7.64
CA TYR A 90 -6.39 10.54 -8.67
C TYR A 90 -5.38 9.58 -9.26
N TYR A 91 -5.82 8.36 -9.47
CA TYR A 91 -5.03 7.32 -10.10
C TYR A 91 -5.77 6.86 -11.34
N LYS A 92 -5.11 6.92 -12.49
CA LYS A 92 -5.73 6.62 -13.77
C LYS A 92 -4.98 5.48 -14.46
N VAL A 93 -5.71 4.60 -15.12
CA VAL A 93 -5.15 3.67 -16.11
C VAL A 93 -5.61 4.10 -17.49
N VAL A 94 -4.69 4.05 -18.45
CA VAL A 94 -5.01 4.28 -19.85
C VAL A 94 -5.62 3.00 -20.42
N VAL A 95 -6.91 3.05 -20.73
CA VAL A 95 -7.69 1.97 -21.37
C VAL A 95 -8.05 2.42 -22.78
N GLY A 96 -7.29 1.96 -23.77
CA GLY A 96 -7.42 2.43 -25.15
C GLY A 96 -7.03 3.90 -25.28
N LEU A 97 -7.98 4.77 -25.64
CA LEU A 97 -7.78 6.22 -25.74
C LEU A 97 -8.23 7.00 -24.49
N ASN A 98 -8.76 6.31 -23.47
CA ASN A 98 -9.35 6.95 -22.30
C ASN A 98 -8.49 6.71 -21.07
N ALA A 99 -8.27 7.75 -20.27
CA ALA A 99 -7.74 7.61 -18.91
C ALA A 99 -8.91 7.42 -17.94
N ILE A 100 -8.95 6.27 -17.25
CA ILE A 100 -10.04 5.90 -16.34
C ILE A 100 -9.52 5.90 -14.91
N GLU A 101 -10.21 6.63 -14.03
CA GLU A 101 -9.89 6.67 -12.60
C GLU A 101 -10.15 5.32 -11.91
N SER A 102 -9.26 4.94 -11.00
CA SER A 102 -9.38 3.73 -10.19
C SER A 102 -8.95 3.98 -8.74
N LYS A 103 -9.86 3.64 -7.82
CA LYS A 103 -9.59 3.69 -6.37
C LYS A 103 -8.69 2.54 -5.94
N SER A 104 -8.89 1.36 -6.50
CA SER A 104 -8.12 0.17 -6.12
C SER A 104 -6.67 0.25 -6.54
N ILE A 105 -6.40 0.79 -7.72
CA ILE A 105 -5.03 0.98 -8.22
C ILE A 105 -4.29 1.98 -7.34
N GLY A 106 -4.92 3.10 -7.02
CA GLY A 106 -4.38 4.07 -6.07
C GLY A 106 -4.10 3.48 -4.69
N TYR A 107 -5.05 2.72 -4.15
CA TYR A 107 -4.87 2.08 -2.85
C TYR A 107 -3.74 1.06 -2.85
N ALA A 108 -3.66 0.21 -3.89
CA ALA A 108 -2.60 -0.77 -4.05
C ALA A 108 -1.22 -0.09 -4.11
N PHE A 109 -1.08 0.95 -4.93
CA PHE A 109 0.15 1.74 -5.03
C PHE A 109 0.55 2.40 -3.70
N GLU A 110 -0.37 3.16 -3.07
CA GLU A 110 -0.07 3.89 -1.84
C GLU A 110 0.24 2.99 -0.63
N ASN A 111 -0.20 1.74 -0.65
CA ASN A 111 0.00 0.79 0.45
C ASN A 111 1.03 -0.30 0.14
N GLY A 112 1.50 -0.40 -1.12
CA GLY A 112 2.36 -1.49 -1.57
C GLY A 112 1.67 -2.84 -1.50
N GLU A 113 0.36 -2.88 -1.77
CA GLU A 113 -0.45 -4.09 -1.75
C GLU A 113 -0.58 -4.70 -3.15
N LEU A 114 -0.82 -6.00 -3.21
CA LEU A 114 -1.00 -6.71 -4.47
C LEU A 114 -2.36 -6.38 -5.09
N LEU A 115 -2.38 -5.85 -6.31
CA LEU A 115 -3.59 -5.71 -7.10
C LEU A 115 -3.95 -7.07 -7.73
N PHE A 116 -5.24 -7.42 -7.73
CA PHE A 116 -5.76 -8.55 -8.48
C PHE A 116 -6.67 -8.09 -9.60
N SER A 117 -6.40 -8.51 -10.83
CA SER A 117 -7.25 -8.21 -11.98
C SER A 117 -7.83 -9.49 -12.58
N PHE A 118 -9.14 -9.52 -12.82
CA PHE A 118 -9.73 -10.60 -13.61
C PHE A 118 -9.24 -10.55 -15.05
N GLN A 119 -8.96 -11.71 -15.63
CA GLN A 119 -8.58 -11.87 -17.04
C GLN A 119 -9.79 -11.69 -18.00
N SER A 120 -10.60 -10.67 -17.76
CA SER A 120 -11.74 -10.31 -18.61
C SER A 120 -11.30 -9.67 -19.95
N ARG A 121 -10.07 -9.16 -20.01
CA ARG A 121 -9.42 -8.56 -21.19
C ARG A 121 -7.91 -8.80 -21.12
N GLU A 122 -7.25 -8.80 -22.27
CA GLU A 122 -5.79 -9.02 -22.38
C GLU A 122 -4.97 -7.97 -21.63
N MET A 123 -5.43 -6.72 -21.60
CA MET A 123 -4.70 -5.63 -20.93
C MET A 123 -4.50 -5.83 -19.42
N TRP A 124 -5.28 -6.71 -18.80
CA TRP A 124 -5.16 -7.04 -17.38
C TRP A 124 -4.13 -8.15 -17.11
N GLN A 125 -3.59 -8.76 -18.16
CA GLN A 125 -2.65 -9.89 -18.11
C GLN A 125 -1.19 -9.41 -18.13
N VAL A 126 -0.92 -8.38 -17.33
CA VAL A 126 0.42 -7.79 -17.15
C VAL A 126 0.81 -7.87 -15.68
N LEU A 127 2.07 -8.23 -15.41
CA LEU A 127 2.61 -8.28 -14.05
C LEU A 127 2.72 -6.87 -13.45
N GLU A 128 3.19 -5.94 -14.26
CA GLU A 128 3.36 -4.54 -13.91
C GLU A 128 2.32 -3.73 -14.68
N LEU A 129 1.33 -3.20 -13.98
CA LEU A 129 0.26 -2.39 -14.58
C LEU A 129 0.69 -0.92 -14.56
N PRO A 130 0.92 -0.30 -15.74
CA PRO A 130 1.22 1.13 -15.82
C PRO A 130 -0.02 1.95 -15.47
N ALA A 131 0.17 2.98 -14.65
CA ALA A 131 -0.87 3.93 -14.28
C ALA A 131 -0.27 5.34 -14.14
N ILE A 132 -1.14 6.34 -14.03
CA ILE A 132 -0.79 7.74 -13.85
C ILE A 132 -1.32 8.19 -12.50
N GLN A 133 -0.46 8.80 -11.69
CA GLN A 133 -0.84 9.51 -10.48
C GLN A 133 -0.95 11.01 -10.79
N GLU A 134 -2.11 11.60 -10.57
CA GLU A 134 -2.33 13.05 -10.67
C GLU A 134 -2.46 13.68 -9.29
N LEU A 135 -1.62 14.68 -9.04
CA LEU A 135 -1.55 15.49 -7.84
C LEU A 135 -1.85 16.95 -8.18
N ILE A 136 -2.42 17.69 -7.23
CA ILE A 136 -2.52 19.16 -7.32
C ILE A 136 -1.29 19.73 -6.59
N ASP A 137 -0.56 20.61 -7.26
CA ASP A 137 0.53 21.38 -6.65
C ASP A 137 -0.02 22.38 -5.64
N GLU A 138 0.48 22.37 -4.39
CA GLU A 138 -0.03 23.25 -3.33
C GLU A 138 0.35 24.74 -3.56
N ASP A 139 1.34 25.06 -4.40
CA ASP A 139 1.80 26.43 -4.65
C ASP A 139 1.20 27.02 -5.95
N THR A 140 1.06 26.21 -7.01
CA THR A 140 0.62 26.69 -8.33
C THR A 140 -0.82 26.31 -8.70
N ASP A 141 -1.47 25.43 -7.93
CA ASP A 141 -2.75 24.77 -8.27
C ASP A 141 -2.72 23.95 -9.59
N ASP A 142 -1.52 23.71 -10.16
CA ASP A 142 -1.37 22.92 -11.38
C ASP A 142 -1.48 21.41 -11.11
N ILE A 143 -1.86 20.65 -12.14
CA ILE A 143 -1.87 19.19 -12.09
C ILE A 143 -0.47 18.65 -12.42
N ILE A 144 0.13 17.94 -11.46
CA ILE A 144 1.36 17.17 -11.65
C ILE A 144 0.99 15.71 -11.93
N SER A 145 1.44 15.19 -13.07
CA SER A 145 1.27 13.79 -13.46
C SER A 145 2.57 13.01 -13.28
N ASN A 146 2.50 11.86 -12.61
CA ASN A 146 3.61 10.93 -12.48
C ASN A 146 3.22 9.57 -13.08
N ASP A 147 4.11 8.99 -13.89
CA ASP A 147 3.98 7.59 -14.28
C ASP A 147 4.31 6.70 -13.09
N ILE A 148 3.43 5.74 -12.81
CA ILE A 148 3.59 4.78 -11.72
C ILE A 148 3.37 3.36 -12.24
N ILE A 149 3.91 2.39 -11.50
CA ILE A 149 3.73 0.97 -11.78
C ILE A 149 3.08 0.32 -10.57
N VAL A 150 2.03 -0.47 -10.83
CA VAL A 150 1.32 -1.24 -9.79
C VAL A 150 1.50 -2.73 -10.03
N THR A 151 1.94 -3.44 -8.99
CA THR A 151 2.07 -4.89 -9.00
C THR A 151 0.70 -5.57 -9.14
N ASN A 152 0.51 -6.33 -10.21
CA ASN A 152 -0.75 -6.95 -10.57
C ASN A 152 -0.62 -8.48 -10.69
N CYS A 153 -1.60 -9.18 -10.14
CA CYS A 153 -1.79 -10.63 -10.22
C CYS A 153 -3.10 -10.92 -10.93
N PHE A 154 -3.13 -11.88 -11.84
CA PHE A 154 -4.31 -12.17 -12.65
C PHE A 154 -4.57 -13.66 -12.86
N ASP A 155 -3.61 -14.51 -12.53
CA ASP A 155 -3.69 -15.97 -12.67
C ASP A 155 -2.72 -16.67 -11.69
N HIS A 156 -2.68 -18.01 -11.74
CA HIS A 156 -1.76 -18.79 -10.91
C HIS A 156 -0.29 -18.51 -11.26
N SER A 157 0.06 -18.35 -12.55
CA SER A 157 1.43 -18.13 -12.99
C SER A 157 2.00 -16.80 -12.48
N SER A 158 1.21 -15.72 -12.59
CA SER A 158 1.55 -14.41 -12.02
C SER A 158 1.60 -14.43 -10.49
N SER A 159 0.73 -15.22 -9.85
CA SER A 159 0.82 -15.45 -8.40
C SER A 159 2.15 -16.09 -8.01
N GLU A 160 2.72 -16.95 -8.88
CA GLU A 160 4.00 -17.59 -8.63
C GLU A 160 5.18 -16.65 -8.78
N HIS A 161 5.10 -15.68 -9.69
CA HIS A 161 6.13 -14.66 -9.89
C HIS A 161 6.40 -13.87 -8.61
N TYR A 162 5.35 -13.54 -7.85
CA TYR A 162 5.49 -12.78 -6.61
C TYR A 162 5.76 -13.63 -5.37
N ASN A 163 5.85 -14.96 -5.51
CA ASN A 163 5.96 -15.84 -4.35
C ASN A 163 7.17 -15.51 -3.49
N ASP A 164 8.33 -15.25 -4.07
CA ASP A 164 9.56 -15.03 -3.29
C ASP A 164 9.54 -13.67 -2.61
N ILE A 165 9.04 -12.64 -3.29
CA ILE A 165 8.87 -11.28 -2.75
C ILE A 165 7.83 -11.30 -1.62
N ILE A 166 6.68 -11.94 -1.83
CA ILE A 166 5.64 -12.10 -0.82
C ILE A 166 6.16 -12.98 0.33
N ALA A 167 6.88 -14.07 0.07
CA ALA A 167 7.46 -14.93 1.10
C ALA A 167 8.43 -14.17 1.98
N ASP A 168 9.33 -13.39 1.38
CA ASP A 168 10.34 -12.63 2.11
C ASP A 168 9.70 -11.51 2.93
N ASN A 169 8.78 -10.75 2.33
CA ASN A 169 7.99 -9.75 3.05
C ASN A 169 7.20 -10.40 4.19
N VAL A 170 6.46 -11.48 3.93
CA VAL A 170 5.69 -12.18 4.97
C VAL A 170 6.60 -12.71 6.08
N ARG A 171 7.76 -13.30 5.76
CA ARG A 171 8.70 -13.81 6.78
C ARG A 171 9.27 -12.69 7.63
N LYS A 172 9.71 -11.59 7.02
CA LYS A 172 10.23 -10.41 7.72
C LYS A 172 9.13 -9.82 8.63
N LEU A 173 7.92 -9.64 8.09
CA LEU A 173 6.79 -8.99 8.76
C LEU A 173 6.07 -9.87 9.80
N ASN A 174 6.07 -11.20 9.63
CA ASN A 174 5.45 -12.15 10.57
C ASN A 174 6.47 -12.81 11.51
N SER A 175 7.73 -12.34 11.53
CA SER A 175 8.66 -12.81 12.56
C SER A 175 8.06 -12.55 13.95
N ALA A 176 8.38 -13.43 14.91
CA ALA A 176 7.83 -13.36 16.27
C ALA A 176 8.04 -11.97 16.89
N LEU A 177 9.15 -11.31 16.53
CA LEU A 177 9.48 -9.96 16.93
C LEU A 177 8.41 -8.96 16.47
N TYR A 178 8.12 -8.87 15.17
CA TYR A 178 7.10 -7.94 14.66
C TYR A 178 5.70 -8.23 15.19
N SER A 179 5.37 -9.52 15.37
CA SER A 179 4.05 -9.95 15.89
C SER A 179 3.86 -9.60 17.37
N SER A 180 4.94 -9.42 18.12
CA SER A 180 4.88 -9.00 19.53
C SER A 180 4.62 -7.51 19.72
N ILE A 181 4.87 -6.67 18.69
CA ILE A 181 4.72 -5.22 18.81
C ILE A 181 3.26 -4.82 18.58
N ASN A 182 2.59 -4.43 19.65
CA ASN A 182 1.19 -4.01 19.69
C ASN A 182 1.01 -2.54 20.10
N SER A 183 2.07 -1.88 20.57
CA SER A 183 2.04 -0.49 21.03
C SER A 183 3.26 0.29 20.56
N GLY A 184 3.12 1.61 20.52
CA GLY A 184 4.22 2.49 20.18
C GLY A 184 5.35 2.51 21.24
N ASN A 185 5.05 2.16 22.49
CA ASN A 185 6.05 1.97 23.53
C ASN A 185 7.00 0.78 23.24
N GLU A 186 6.43 -0.35 22.81
CA GLU A 186 7.21 -1.52 22.39
C GLU A 186 8.00 -1.22 21.12
N LEU A 187 7.41 -0.49 20.17
CA LEU A 187 8.09 -0.05 18.96
C LEU A 187 9.32 0.78 19.30
N TRP A 188 9.18 1.83 20.11
CA TRP A 188 10.30 2.70 20.47
C TRP A 188 11.43 1.92 21.13
N THR A 189 11.09 1.02 22.04
CA THR A 189 12.05 0.20 22.78
C THR A 189 12.84 -0.74 21.85
N ASN A 190 12.22 -1.24 20.78
CA ASN A 190 12.82 -2.22 19.86
C ASN A 190 13.20 -1.63 18.49
N ARG A 191 13.13 -0.31 18.32
CA ARG A 191 13.18 0.35 17.01
C ARG A 191 14.42 0.02 16.19
N ASP A 192 15.60 -0.04 16.82
CA ASP A 192 16.87 -0.29 16.12
C ASP A 192 16.97 -1.74 15.61
N VAL A 193 16.32 -2.67 16.30
CA VAL A 193 16.26 -4.09 15.90
C VAL A 193 15.19 -4.30 14.83
N LEU A 194 14.04 -3.64 14.98
CA LEU A 194 12.93 -3.72 14.03
C LEU A 194 13.30 -3.08 12.69
N PHE A 195 13.92 -1.90 12.74
CA PHE A 195 14.09 -1.01 11.61
C PHE A 195 15.54 -0.51 11.48
N PRO A 196 16.53 -1.39 11.23
CA PRO A 196 17.94 -1.02 11.20
C PRO A 196 18.35 -0.01 10.11
N SER A 197 17.51 0.14 9.08
CA SER A 197 17.69 1.12 7.99
C SER A 197 16.97 2.45 8.26
N LEU A 198 16.18 2.53 9.33
CA LEU A 198 15.47 3.74 9.75
C LEU A 198 16.08 4.29 11.05
N ILE A 199 16.43 5.57 11.06
CA ILE A 199 17.00 6.27 12.21
C ILE A 199 15.93 7.20 12.77
N PHE A 200 15.49 6.97 14.00
CA PHE A 200 14.47 7.79 14.65
C PHE A 200 15.13 8.95 15.38
N CYS A 201 14.72 10.18 15.07
CA CYS A 201 15.15 11.36 15.81
C CYS A 201 14.57 11.35 17.24
N ASP A 202 15.31 11.93 18.19
CA ASP A 202 15.02 11.84 19.63
C ASP A 202 13.66 12.44 20.00
N ASP A 203 13.25 13.52 19.32
CA ASP A 203 11.99 14.23 19.58
C ASP A 203 10.74 13.35 19.31
N LEU A 204 10.90 12.20 18.63
CA LEU A 204 9.81 11.27 18.37
C LEU A 204 9.44 10.39 19.58
N GLU A 205 10.29 10.29 20.61
CA GLU A 205 10.11 9.34 21.72
C GLU A 205 8.73 9.48 22.37
N VAL A 206 8.42 10.72 22.78
CA VAL A 206 7.20 11.01 23.54
C VAL A 206 5.97 10.66 22.72
N TYR A 207 5.93 11.09 21.45
CA TYR A 207 4.81 10.79 20.57
C TYR A 207 4.65 9.29 20.34
N LEU A 208 5.73 8.61 19.94
CA LEU A 208 5.70 7.18 19.64
C LEU A 208 5.24 6.37 20.85
N ARG A 209 5.72 6.65 22.06
CA ARG A 209 5.31 5.91 23.25
C ARG A 209 3.82 6.04 23.57
N THR A 210 3.15 7.11 23.14
CA THR A 210 1.71 7.31 23.36
C THR A 210 0.82 6.65 22.31
N LEU A 211 1.38 6.21 21.18
CA LEU A 211 0.60 5.63 20.09
C LEU A 211 0.04 4.25 20.42
N SER A 212 -1.22 4.05 20.06
CA SER A 212 -1.92 2.77 20.17
C SER A 212 -3.02 2.65 19.11
N GLY A 213 -3.69 1.50 19.07
CA GLY A 213 -4.87 1.31 18.24
C GLY A 213 -4.61 1.39 16.73
N ILE A 214 -5.53 2.03 16.01
CA ILE A 214 -5.49 2.09 14.54
C ILE A 214 -4.35 2.98 14.02
N GLU A 215 -4.09 4.11 14.68
CA GLU A 215 -3.01 5.04 14.32
C GLU A 215 -1.65 4.34 14.41
N PHE A 216 -1.39 3.64 15.52
CA PHE A 216 -0.19 2.83 15.67
C PHE A 216 -0.06 1.78 14.56
N LYS A 217 -1.14 1.02 14.27
CA LYS A 217 -1.11 -0.02 13.22
C LYS A 217 -0.77 0.55 11.85
N ASN A 218 -1.32 1.73 11.53
CA ASN A 218 -1.08 2.40 10.26
C ASN A 218 0.37 2.90 10.15
N LEU A 219 0.88 3.56 11.19
CA LEU A 219 2.28 3.98 11.25
C LEU A 219 3.21 2.76 11.16
N PHE A 220 2.95 1.71 11.92
CA PHE A 220 3.78 0.51 11.93
C PHE A 220 3.79 -0.20 10.57
N LYS A 221 2.66 -0.24 9.86
CA LYS A 221 2.59 -0.70 8.47
C LYS A 221 3.48 0.17 7.56
N ARG A 222 3.40 1.50 7.69
CA ARG A 222 4.23 2.42 6.89
C ARG A 222 5.73 2.24 7.14
N LEU A 223 6.15 2.17 8.40
CA LEU A 223 7.55 1.96 8.79
C LEU A 223 8.10 0.65 8.24
N LYS A 224 7.29 -0.42 8.24
CA LYS A 224 7.66 -1.71 7.64
C LYS A 224 7.94 -1.61 6.14
N ASN A 225 7.09 -0.87 5.41
CA ASN A 225 7.29 -0.65 3.98
C ASN A 225 8.57 0.17 3.72
N TYR A 226 8.80 1.22 4.52
CA TYR A 226 10.02 2.03 4.44
C TYR A 226 11.27 1.20 4.75
N GLN A 227 11.26 0.40 5.81
CA GLN A 227 12.36 -0.49 6.14
C GLN A 227 12.66 -1.46 4.99
N SER A 228 11.63 -2.02 4.35
CA SER A 228 11.83 -2.90 3.18
C SER A 228 12.57 -2.15 2.06
N TYR A 229 12.10 -0.97 1.66
CA TYR A 229 12.75 -0.15 0.64
C TYR A 229 14.20 0.21 1.02
N PHE A 230 14.42 0.84 2.18
CA PHE A 230 15.75 1.31 2.59
C PHE A 230 16.73 0.17 2.90
N SER A 231 16.25 -1.04 3.19
CA SER A 231 17.13 -2.23 3.31
C SER A 231 17.65 -2.74 1.98
N ASN A 232 16.98 -2.42 0.87
CA ASN A 232 17.34 -2.85 -0.48
C ASN A 232 17.93 -1.71 -1.33
N TRP A 233 17.95 -0.48 -0.82
CA TRP A 233 18.53 0.67 -1.53
C TRP A 233 20.07 0.64 -1.46
N LEU A 234 20.68 0.04 -2.48
CA LEU A 234 22.14 -0.14 -2.55
C LEU A 234 22.83 0.92 -3.42
N HIS A 235 22.17 1.40 -4.46
CA HIS A 235 22.74 2.25 -5.49
C HIS A 235 21.75 3.33 -5.96
N GLY A 236 22.27 4.36 -6.64
CA GLY A 236 21.47 5.44 -7.20
C GLY A 236 20.93 6.42 -6.15
N ASP A 237 20.13 7.35 -6.64
CA ASP A 237 19.44 8.34 -5.82
C ASP A 237 18.19 7.75 -5.18
N PHE A 238 17.60 8.49 -4.25
CA PHE A 238 16.36 8.10 -3.61
C PHE A 238 15.20 8.27 -4.60
N ASP A 239 14.44 7.19 -4.84
CA ASP A 239 13.21 7.23 -5.63
C ASP A 239 11.98 7.32 -4.70
N ARG A 240 11.32 8.48 -4.72
CA ARG A 240 10.12 8.73 -3.92
C ARG A 240 8.92 7.89 -4.37
N LEU A 241 8.86 7.47 -5.64
CA LEU A 241 7.74 6.67 -6.17
C LEU A 241 7.86 5.19 -5.79
N ALA A 242 9.07 4.75 -5.42
CA ALA A 242 9.33 3.39 -4.94
C ALA A 242 8.98 3.18 -3.45
N VAL A 243 8.67 4.25 -2.70
CA VAL A 243 8.16 4.16 -1.33
C VAL A 243 6.66 4.40 -1.26
N THR A 244 6.01 3.66 -0.36
CA THR A 244 4.55 3.72 -0.17
C THR A 244 4.12 4.99 0.59
N GLY A 245 2.86 5.38 0.48
CA GLY A 245 2.27 6.46 1.29
C GLY A 245 2.27 7.82 0.63
N ASN A 246 2.35 7.84 -0.70
CA ASN A 246 2.32 9.07 -1.48
C ASN A 246 3.41 10.04 -1.01
N ALA A 247 4.67 9.58 -1.08
CA ALA A 247 5.81 10.38 -0.69
C ALA A 247 5.97 11.62 -1.59
N ARG A 248 6.04 12.77 -0.94
CA ARG A 248 6.04 14.10 -1.55
C ARG A 248 7.10 14.97 -0.89
N ILE A 249 7.45 16.05 -1.58
CA ILE A 249 8.33 17.11 -1.08
C ILE A 249 7.42 18.22 -0.57
N GLU A 250 7.82 18.93 0.48
CA GLU A 250 7.09 20.12 0.92
C GLU A 250 7.14 21.20 -0.16
N SER A 251 6.05 21.96 -0.28
CA SER A 251 5.99 23.05 -1.26
C SER A 251 6.96 24.17 -0.88
N THR A 252 7.42 24.97 -1.84
CA THR A 252 8.44 26.01 -1.58
C THR A 252 7.92 27.02 -0.55
N SER A 253 6.63 27.38 -0.65
CA SER A 253 6.01 28.29 0.31
C SER A 253 6.00 27.72 1.74
N ARG A 254 5.76 26.41 1.87
CA ARG A 254 5.75 25.70 3.16
C ARG A 254 7.15 25.50 3.73
N GLU A 255 8.13 25.18 2.89
CA GLU A 255 9.53 25.07 3.30
C GLU A 255 10.03 26.36 3.95
N ILE A 256 9.71 27.51 3.35
CA ILE A 256 10.08 28.82 3.89
C ILE A 256 9.33 29.09 5.20
N LYS A 257 8.01 28.82 5.24
CA LYS A 257 7.16 29.09 6.41
C LYS A 257 7.57 28.26 7.63
N PHE A 258 7.90 26.99 7.44
CA PHE A 258 8.15 26.01 8.51
C PHE A 258 9.60 25.57 8.61
N VAL A 259 10.53 26.43 8.20
CA VAL A 259 11.96 26.10 8.15
C VAL A 259 12.48 25.60 9.50
N LYS A 260 11.98 26.15 10.61
CA LYS A 260 12.41 25.78 11.96
C LYS A 260 11.87 24.41 12.37
N GLU A 261 10.60 24.17 12.10
CA GLU A 261 9.88 22.94 12.43
C GLU A 261 10.38 21.75 11.60
N LEU A 262 10.78 22.01 10.35
CA LEU A 262 11.33 21.00 9.43
C LEU A 262 12.85 20.83 9.58
N THR A 263 13.55 21.69 10.32
CA THR A 263 14.97 21.53 10.63
C THR A 263 15.12 20.79 11.95
N ILE A 264 15.43 19.50 11.88
CA ILE A 264 15.40 18.60 13.03
C ILE A 264 16.83 18.14 13.34
N LYS A 265 17.19 18.20 14.63
CA LYS A 265 18.47 17.69 15.12
C LYS A 265 18.42 16.18 15.14
N CYS A 266 19.33 15.55 14.42
CA CYS A 266 19.41 14.10 14.30
C CYS A 266 20.33 13.50 15.38
N PRO A 267 20.24 12.18 15.64
CA PRO A 267 21.05 11.51 16.67
C PRO A 267 22.56 11.58 16.48
N ASP A 268 23.02 11.86 15.25
CA ASP A 268 24.45 12.07 14.95
C ASP A 268 24.94 13.50 15.24
N GLY A 269 24.08 14.34 15.81
CA GLY A 269 24.39 15.72 16.19
C GLY A 269 24.16 16.74 15.07
N ASN A 270 23.93 16.32 13.84
CA ASN A 270 23.68 17.24 12.72
C ASN A 270 22.21 17.63 12.64
N SER A 271 21.94 18.89 12.30
CA SER A 271 20.60 19.32 11.92
C SER A 271 20.38 19.09 10.43
N ARG A 272 19.23 18.52 10.07
CA ARG A 272 18.84 18.26 8.68
C ARG A 272 17.47 18.87 8.40
N PHE A 273 17.26 19.24 7.14
CA PHE A 273 15.98 19.77 6.67
C PHE A 273 15.11 18.66 6.07
N PHE A 274 13.97 18.38 6.69
CA PHE A 274 13.08 17.25 6.38
C PHE A 274 11.97 17.67 5.40
N THR A 275 12.32 17.85 4.13
CA THR A 275 11.35 18.22 3.09
C THR A 275 10.44 17.05 2.66
N PHE A 276 10.95 15.81 2.67
CA PHE A 276 10.14 14.67 2.28
C PHE A 276 9.12 14.32 3.36
N HIS A 277 7.90 14.02 2.94
CA HIS A 277 6.83 13.55 3.80
C HIS A 277 5.94 12.53 3.09
N CYS A 278 5.32 11.64 3.84
CA CYS A 278 4.32 10.70 3.35
C CYS A 278 3.16 10.55 4.34
N ASP A 279 2.03 10.05 3.85
CA ASP A 279 0.86 9.80 4.68
C ASP A 279 0.97 8.44 5.38
N TYR A 280 0.54 8.34 6.64
CA TYR A 280 0.29 7.06 7.30
C TYR A 280 -1.11 7.01 7.89
N GLY A 281 -1.91 6.04 7.46
CA GLY A 281 -3.29 5.90 7.92
C GLY A 281 -4.24 6.87 7.25
N ASP A 282 -4.97 7.66 8.05
CA ASP A 282 -5.73 8.77 7.53
C ASP A 282 -4.77 9.85 7.00
N ARG A 283 -5.04 10.41 5.82
CA ARG A 283 -4.16 11.38 5.13
C ARG A 283 -3.87 12.66 5.93
N ALA A 284 -4.46 12.82 7.12
CA ALA A 284 -4.12 13.89 8.06
C ALA A 284 -2.76 13.67 8.72
N ASN A 285 -2.35 12.42 8.90
CA ASN A 285 -1.13 12.03 9.59
C ASN A 285 0.04 11.90 8.60
N ARG A 286 1.11 12.65 8.87
CA ARG A 286 2.32 12.78 8.06
C ARG A 286 3.54 12.26 8.81
N MET A 287 4.32 11.46 8.12
CA MET A 287 5.68 11.12 8.52
C MET A 287 6.65 11.94 7.67
N HIS A 288 7.39 12.86 8.29
CA HIS A 288 8.51 13.52 7.61
C HIS A 288 9.78 12.73 7.79
N PHE A 289 10.54 12.63 6.69
CA PHE A 289 11.74 11.82 6.64
C PHE A 289 12.83 12.46 5.79
N PHE A 290 14.06 11.98 5.96
CA PHE A 290 15.23 12.42 5.22
C PHE A 290 15.99 11.19 4.71
N PRO A 291 15.99 10.91 3.40
CA PRO A 291 16.79 9.86 2.80
C PRO A 291 18.25 10.32 2.72
N ASP A 292 19.13 9.69 3.50
CA ASP A 292 20.56 9.97 3.48
C ASP A 292 21.23 9.15 2.37
N THR A 293 21.58 9.83 1.28
CA THR A 293 22.22 9.21 0.11
C THR A 293 23.61 8.66 0.40
N GLY A 294 24.31 9.18 1.43
CA GLY A 294 25.64 8.74 1.81
C GLY A 294 25.63 7.43 2.59
N THR A 295 24.71 7.29 3.54
CA THR A 295 24.58 6.08 4.37
C THR A 295 23.56 5.07 3.85
N LYS A 296 22.73 5.47 2.88
CA LYS A 296 21.56 4.73 2.38
C LYS A 296 20.55 4.39 3.47
N LYS A 297 20.51 5.18 4.54
CA LYS A 297 19.52 5.11 5.62
C LYS A 297 18.51 6.23 5.50
N CYS A 298 17.41 6.09 6.22
CA CYS A 298 16.36 7.09 6.29
C CYS A 298 16.24 7.62 7.71
N TYR A 299 16.34 8.92 7.91
CA TYR A 299 16.02 9.54 9.18
C TYR A 299 14.52 9.83 9.23
N ILE A 300 13.86 9.51 10.34
CA ILE A 300 12.46 9.87 10.60
C ILE A 300 12.47 11.01 11.61
N GLY A 301 11.95 12.16 11.18
CA GLY A 301 12.08 13.42 11.93
C GLY A 301 10.79 13.83 12.63
N TYR A 302 9.66 13.71 11.95
CA TYR A 302 8.36 14.13 12.48
C TYR A 302 7.29 13.08 12.22
N LEU A 303 6.41 12.91 13.20
CA LEU A 303 5.20 12.10 13.11
C LEU A 303 4.04 12.88 13.73
N GLY A 304 2.94 13.00 13.02
CA GLY A 304 1.73 13.63 13.53
C GLY A 304 0.93 14.29 12.42
N LYS A 305 0.03 15.20 12.79
CA LYS A 305 -0.80 15.92 11.82
C LYS A 305 0.03 16.80 10.89
N LYS A 306 -0.54 17.18 9.74
CA LYS A 306 0.04 18.23 8.88
C LYS A 306 0.43 19.46 9.71
N ILE A 307 1.68 19.90 9.57
CA ILE A 307 2.19 21.14 10.19
C ILE A 307 1.47 22.34 9.54
N VAL A 308 0.85 23.19 10.36
CA VAL A 308 -0.03 24.31 9.95
C VAL A 308 0.46 25.67 10.42
#